data_AF-D8JY09-F1
#
_entry.id   AF-D8JY09-F1
#
_cell.length_a   1.000
_cell.length_b   1.000
_cell.length_c   1.000
_cell.angle_alpha   90.00
_cell.angle_beta   90.00
_cell.angle_gamma   90.00
#
_symmetry.space_group_name_H-M   'P 1'
#
loop_
_entity.id
_entity.type
_entity.pdbx_description
1 polymer ?
#
loop_
_entity_poly.entity_id
_entity_poly.type
_entity_poly.pdbx_seq_one_letter_code
_entity_poly.pdbx_strand_id
1 'polypeptide(L)'
;MLVNAMRRNERTGKLEPVGWEFSDRFLPHPWVREAISEGWGKELRSHLILTVKNRICHGKPYDNIDELMPPREWVAYAKQQAERYRKAAEWRNANVRTGDMSGWLAKLMESNRRSSEEEAA
;
A
#
# COMPACT_ATOMS: atom_id res chain seq x y z
N MET A 1 -10.58 -6.64 -15.95
CA MET A 1 -10.92 -5.77 -14.81
C MET A 1 -10.01 -6.21 -13.65
N LEU A 2 -9.40 -5.30 -12.89
CA LEU A 2 -8.40 -5.61 -11.83
C LEU A 2 -9.03 -6.15 -10.53
N VAL A 3 -10.19 -6.79 -10.64
CA VAL A 3 -10.98 -7.28 -9.51
C VAL A 3 -11.54 -8.64 -9.95
N ASN A 4 -10.94 -9.73 -9.47
CA ASN A 4 -11.44 -11.09 -9.70
C ASN A 4 -11.78 -11.83 -8.39
N ALA A 5 -11.40 -11.29 -7.23
CA ALA A 5 -11.69 -11.95 -5.97
C ALA A 5 -13.10 -11.58 -5.52
N MET A 6 -13.95 -12.58 -5.35
CA MET A 6 -15.25 -12.44 -4.71
C MET A 6 -15.17 -13.15 -3.36
N ARG A 7 -15.47 -12.48 -2.26
CA ARG A 7 -15.52 -13.07 -0.93
C ARG A 7 -16.89 -12.85 -0.34
N ARG A 8 -17.34 -13.84 0.43
CA ARG A 8 -18.57 -13.70 1.19
C ARG A 8 -18.35 -12.65 2.27
N ASN A 9 -19.08 -11.55 2.19
CA ASN A 9 -19.05 -10.49 3.19
C ASN A 9 -19.83 -10.97 4.43
N GLU A 10 -19.20 -10.99 5.60
CA GLU A 10 -19.79 -11.50 6.85
C GLU A 10 -20.99 -10.67 7.31
N ARG A 11 -21.02 -9.37 6.99
CA ARG A 11 -22.09 -8.44 7.39
C ARG A 11 -23.32 -8.56 6.49
N THR A 12 -23.14 -8.74 5.19
CA THR A 12 -24.24 -8.76 4.21
C THR A 12 -24.63 -10.16 3.77
N GLY A 13 -23.80 -11.17 4.04
CA GLY A 13 -23.97 -12.56 3.62
C GLY A 13 -23.82 -12.80 2.12
N LYS A 14 -23.51 -11.75 1.34
CA LYS A 14 -23.44 -11.79 -0.13
C LYS A 14 -22.01 -12.04 -0.60
N LEU A 15 -21.88 -12.64 -1.78
CA LEU A 15 -20.62 -12.68 -2.53
C LEU A 15 -20.36 -11.27 -3.09
N GLU A 16 -19.37 -10.59 -2.52
CA GLU A 16 -19.00 -9.25 -2.91
C GLU A 16 -17.57 -9.24 -3.48
N PRO A 17 -17.29 -8.37 -4.47
CA PRO A 17 -15.94 -8.20 -4.96
C PRO A 17 -15.04 -7.69 -3.83
N VAL A 18 -13.97 -8.43 -3.58
CA VAL A 18 -12.85 -8.00 -2.73
C VAL A 18 -12.03 -7.04 -3.54
N GLY A 19 -12.02 -5.78 -3.12
CA GLY A 19 -11.06 -4.82 -3.64
C GLY A 19 -9.63 -5.26 -3.31
N TRP A 20 -8.69 -4.87 -4.18
CA TRP A 20 -7.24 -4.98 -3.94
C TRP A 20 -6.57 -6.34 -4.20
N GLU A 21 -7.14 -7.21 -5.03
CA GLU A 21 -6.43 -8.37 -5.57
C GLU A 21 -5.97 -8.17 -7.01
N PHE A 22 -4.93 -8.89 -7.43
CA PHE A 22 -4.55 -8.92 -8.84
C PHE A 22 -5.52 -9.84 -9.60
N SER A 23 -5.90 -9.47 -10.82
CA SER A 23 -6.61 -10.39 -11.72
C SER A 23 -5.66 -11.51 -12.17
N ASP A 24 -6.20 -12.70 -12.46
CA ASP A 24 -5.44 -13.88 -12.89
C ASP A 24 -4.51 -13.60 -14.05
N ARG A 25 -4.88 -12.66 -14.92
CA ARG A 25 -4.05 -12.22 -16.05
C ARG A 25 -2.67 -11.72 -15.60
N PHE A 26 -2.60 -11.02 -14.47
CA PHE A 26 -1.37 -10.39 -13.97
C PHE A 26 -0.51 -11.34 -13.13
N LEU A 27 -1.08 -12.43 -12.59
CA LEU A 27 -0.37 -13.38 -11.70
C LEU A 27 0.86 -14.08 -12.31
N PRO A 28 0.93 -14.34 -13.63
CA PRO A 28 2.14 -14.88 -14.25
C PRO A 28 3.33 -13.92 -14.23
N HIS A 29 3.12 -12.60 -14.14
CA HIS A 29 4.20 -11.63 -14.26
C HIS A 29 5.14 -11.67 -13.05
N PRO A 30 6.47 -11.74 -13.23
CA PRO A 30 7.44 -11.88 -12.12
C PRO A 30 7.27 -10.82 -11.03
N TRP A 31 7.12 -9.55 -11.41
CA TRP A 31 6.93 -8.46 -10.44
C TRP A 31 5.64 -8.55 -9.63
N VAL A 32 4.60 -9.20 -10.15
CA VAL A 32 3.36 -9.37 -9.40
C VAL A 32 3.57 -10.39 -8.29
N ARG A 33 4.23 -11.51 -8.60
CA ARG A 33 4.60 -12.53 -7.61
C ARG A 33 5.54 -11.96 -6.56
N GLU A 34 6.56 -11.24 -7.00
CA GLU A 34 7.52 -10.55 -6.14
C GLU A 34 6.84 -9.54 -5.22
N ALA A 35 5.98 -8.68 -5.76
CA ALA A 35 5.24 -7.69 -4.98
C ALA A 35 4.31 -8.29 -3.93
N ILE A 36 3.70 -9.44 -4.22
CA ILE A 36 2.92 -10.19 -3.23
C ILE A 36 3.85 -10.72 -2.13
N SER A 37 4.97 -11.36 -2.51
CA SER A 37 5.89 -11.98 -1.55
C SER A 37 6.62 -10.97 -0.66
N GLU A 38 6.99 -9.81 -1.21
CA GLU A 38 7.77 -8.78 -0.53
C GLU A 38 6.89 -7.68 0.10
N GLY A 39 5.58 -7.74 -0.10
CA GLY A 39 4.63 -6.85 0.59
C GLY A 39 4.43 -5.47 -0.04
N TRP A 40 4.85 -5.23 -1.29
CA TRP A 40 4.61 -3.99 -2.04
C TRP A 40 3.52 -4.12 -3.13
N GLY A 41 2.70 -5.16 -3.04
CA GLY A 41 1.62 -5.42 -4.00
C GLY A 41 0.56 -4.31 -4.08
N LYS A 42 0.36 -3.53 -3.00
CA LYS A 42 -0.61 -2.43 -2.98
C LYS A 42 -0.19 -1.29 -3.91
N GLU A 43 1.09 -0.97 -3.90
CA GLU A 43 1.71 0.06 -4.71
C GLU A 43 1.58 -0.33 -6.19
N LEU A 44 1.97 -1.56 -6.53
CA LEU A 44 1.90 -2.07 -7.91
C LEU A 44 0.45 -2.09 -8.42
N ARG A 45 -0.52 -2.52 -7.62
CA ARG A 45 -1.94 -2.48 -8.00
C ARG A 45 -2.42 -1.06 -8.30
N SER A 46 -2.07 -0.11 -7.43
CA SER A 46 -2.46 1.30 -7.62
C SER A 46 -1.93 1.84 -8.95
N HIS A 47 -0.66 1.54 -9.28
CA HIS A 47 -0.07 1.87 -10.58
C HIS A 47 -0.86 1.25 -11.74
N LEU A 48 -1.06 -0.07 -11.72
CA LEU A 48 -1.76 -0.78 -12.80
C LEU A 48 -3.19 -0.28 -13.01
N ILE A 49 -3.93 0.02 -11.93
CA ILE A 49 -5.28 0.59 -12.02
C ILE A 49 -5.26 1.92 -12.75
N LEU A 50 -4.34 2.81 -12.39
CA LEU A 50 -4.21 4.12 -13.02
C LEU A 50 -3.77 4.00 -14.48
N THR A 51 -2.79 3.15 -14.77
CA THR A 51 -2.28 2.92 -16.13
C THR A 51 -3.39 2.37 -17.04
N VAL A 52 -4.11 1.33 -16.60
CA VAL A 52 -5.22 0.76 -17.38
C VAL A 52 -6.34 1.78 -17.59
N LYS A 53 -6.75 2.52 -16.54
CA LYS A 53 -7.75 3.59 -16.67
C LYS A 53 -7.31 4.64 -17.68
N ASN A 54 -6.05 5.08 -17.61
CA ASN A 54 -5.51 6.07 -18.53
C ASN A 54 -5.54 5.57 -19.98
N ARG A 55 -5.18 4.30 -20.21
CA ARG A 55 -5.24 3.71 -21.56
C ARG A 55 -6.67 3.64 -22.09
N ILE A 56 -7.63 3.21 -21.27
CA ILE A 56 -9.06 3.20 -21.64
C ILE A 56 -9.55 4.60 -22.03
N CYS A 57 -9.25 5.61 -21.20
CA CYS A 57 -9.65 7.00 -21.47
C CYS A 57 -9.08 7.55 -22.79
N HIS A 58 -7.92 7.07 -23.23
CA HIS A 58 -7.25 7.51 -24.45
C HIS A 58 -7.43 6.54 -25.62
N GLY A 59 -8.30 5.53 -25.51
CA GLY A 59 -8.52 4.55 -26.58
C GLY A 59 -7.26 3.72 -26.91
N LYS A 60 -6.32 3.57 -25.97
CA LYS A 60 -5.10 2.79 -26.17
C LYS A 60 -5.32 1.33 -25.77
N PRO A 61 -4.67 0.36 -26.46
CA PRO A 61 -4.70 -1.05 -26.08
C PRO A 61 -4.18 -1.26 -24.65
N TYR A 62 -4.78 -2.17 -23.88
CA TYR A 62 -4.42 -2.46 -22.48
C TYR A 62 -4.39 -3.96 -22.19
N ASP A 63 -4.28 -4.76 -23.24
CA ASP A 63 -4.28 -6.21 -23.23
C ASP A 63 -2.87 -6.79 -23.04
N ASN A 64 -1.83 -6.10 -23.50
CA ASN A 64 -0.44 -6.45 -23.26
C ASN A 64 -0.01 -6.03 -21.83
N ILE A 65 0.27 -7.02 -20.97
CA ILE A 65 0.62 -6.79 -19.57
C ILE A 65 1.97 -6.12 -19.40
N ASP A 66 2.96 -6.50 -20.19
CA ASP A 66 4.34 -6.02 -20.04
C ASP A 66 4.41 -4.50 -20.26
N GLU A 67 3.56 -3.97 -21.14
CA GLU A 67 3.49 -2.52 -21.37
C GLU A 67 2.68 -1.75 -20.32
N LEU A 68 1.94 -2.44 -19.46
CA LEU A 68 1.26 -1.84 -18.31
C LEU A 68 2.18 -1.74 -17.10
N MET A 69 3.30 -2.47 -17.12
CA MET A 69 4.21 -2.53 -15.99
C MET A 69 5.01 -1.24 -15.85
N PRO A 70 5.28 -0.81 -14.60
CA PRO A 70 6.06 0.39 -14.33
C PRO A 70 7.53 0.20 -14.73
N PRO A 71 8.32 1.27 -14.94
CA PRO A 71 9.76 1.15 -15.13
C PRO A 71 10.46 0.60 -13.87
N ARG A 72 11.65 0.03 -14.03
CA ARG A 72 12.44 -0.57 -12.92
C ARG A 72 12.72 0.42 -11.78
N GLU A 73 13.00 1.67 -12.11
CA GLU A 73 13.24 2.74 -11.13
C GLU A 73 12.04 2.94 -10.21
N TRP A 74 10.83 2.87 -10.78
CA TRP A 74 9.58 2.99 -10.03
C TRP A 74 9.41 1.79 -9.08
N VAL A 75 9.77 0.57 -9.51
CA VAL A 75 9.72 -0.63 -8.66
C VAL A 75 10.65 -0.47 -7.46
N ALA A 76 11.89 -0.01 -7.66
CA ALA A 76 12.83 0.25 -6.58
C ALA A 76 12.28 1.27 -5.56
N TYR A 77 11.68 2.36 -6.06
CA TYR A 77 11.01 3.34 -5.22
C TYR A 77 9.81 2.75 -4.46
N ALA A 78 8.98 1.96 -5.12
CA ALA A 78 7.82 1.32 -4.50
C ALA A 78 8.21 0.39 -3.35
N LYS A 79 9.26 -0.43 -3.55
CA LYS A 79 9.83 -1.27 -2.48
C LYS A 79 10.28 -0.44 -1.28
N GLN A 80 10.97 0.67 -1.52
CA GLN A 80 11.41 1.57 -0.45
C GLN A 80 10.23 2.16 0.33
N GLN A 81 9.16 2.60 -0.36
CA GLN A 81 7.98 3.14 0.31
C GLN A 81 7.22 2.07 1.09
N ALA A 82 7.05 0.88 0.53
CA ALA A 82 6.41 -0.24 1.22
C ALA A 82 7.14 -0.57 2.53
N GLU A 83 8.47 -0.60 2.51
CA GLU A 83 9.28 -0.80 3.70
C GLU A 83 9.09 0.31 4.74
N ARG A 84 9.04 1.58 4.31
CA ARG A 84 8.76 2.72 5.22
C ARG A 84 7.38 2.60 5.86
N TYR A 85 6.36 2.27 5.08
CA TYR A 85 4.99 2.09 5.59
C TYR A 85 4.87 0.90 6.52
N ARG A 86 5.61 -0.19 6.26
CA ARG A 86 5.69 -1.35 7.14
C ARG A 86 6.28 -0.98 8.49
N LYS A 87 7.45 -0.32 8.52
CA LYS A 87 8.06 0.19 9.76
C LYS A 87 7.13 1.14 10.52
N ALA A 88 6.43 2.02 9.81
CA ALA A 88 5.44 2.92 10.42
C ALA A 88 4.22 2.16 10.97
N ALA A 89 3.79 1.07 10.34
CA ALA A 89 2.72 0.22 10.85
C ALA A 89 3.17 -0.57 12.09
N GLU A 90 4.38 -1.15 12.08
CA GLU A 90 4.98 -1.83 13.22
C GLU A 90 5.11 -0.87 14.42
N TRP A 91 5.65 0.33 14.20
CA TRP A 91 5.76 1.35 15.23
C TRP A 91 4.38 1.75 15.78
N ARG A 92 3.38 1.96 14.91
CA ARG A 92 2.01 2.26 15.34
C ARG A 92 1.43 1.13 16.17
N ASN A 93 1.55 -0.13 15.74
CA ASN A 93 1.02 -1.27 16.49
C ASN A 93 1.71 -1.43 17.86
N ALA A 94 3.01 -1.11 17.95
CA ALA A 94 3.75 -1.17 19.21
C ALA A 94 3.48 0.00 20.16
N ASN A 95 3.11 1.18 19.65
CA ASN A 95 3.02 2.42 20.44
C ASN A 95 1.60 2.99 20.55
N VAL A 96 0.68 2.58 19.69
CA VAL A 96 -0.72 3.02 19.68
C VAL A 96 -1.58 1.84 20.12
N ARG A 97 -1.87 1.75 21.42
CA ARG A 97 -2.97 0.90 21.89
C ARG A 97 -4.27 1.50 21.36
N THR A 98 -5.06 0.66 20.69
CA THR A 98 -6.36 0.97 20.09
C THR A 98 -7.15 2.00 20.90
N GLY A 99 -7.18 3.24 20.40
CA GLY A 99 -8.07 4.30 20.88
C GLY A 99 -7.45 5.42 21.70
N ASP A 100 -6.23 5.28 22.22
CA ASP A 100 -5.65 6.31 23.11
C ASP A 100 -4.33 6.90 22.60
N MET A 101 -4.42 8.08 21.98
CA MET A 101 -3.29 8.90 21.53
C MET A 101 -2.57 9.62 22.68
N SER A 102 -3.08 9.52 23.92
CA SER A 102 -2.51 10.19 25.09
C SER A 102 -1.04 9.82 25.33
N GLY A 103 -0.67 8.55 25.15
CA GLY A 103 0.69 8.08 25.35
C GLY A 103 1.70 8.64 24.34
N TRP A 104 1.27 8.89 23.10
CA TRP A 104 2.11 9.54 22.09
C TRP A 104 2.24 11.04 22.37
N LEU A 105 1.14 11.72 22.69
CA LEU A 105 1.15 13.14 23.05
C LEU A 105 2.00 13.41 24.30
N ALA A 106 1.92 12.54 25.31
CA ALA A 106 2.74 12.65 26.51
C ALA A 106 4.24 12.51 26.19
N LYS A 107 4.63 11.52 25.37
CA LYS A 107 6.03 11.37 24.94
C LYS A 107 6.52 12.56 24.11
N LEU A 108 5.65 13.13 23.26
CA LEU A 108 5.98 14.30 22.44
C LEU A 108 6.19 15.55 23.32
N MET A 109 5.31 15.77 24.31
CA MET A 109 5.43 16.88 25.26
C MET A 109 6.67 16.75 26.14
N GLU A 110 7.00 15.53 26.59
CA GLU A 110 8.22 15.26 27.36
C GLU A 110 9.49 15.54 26.53
N SER A 111 9.50 15.13 25.26
CA SER A 111 10.61 15.40 24.34
C SER A 111 10.78 16.90 24.08
N ASN A 112 9.68 17.63 23.86
CA ASN A 112 9.74 19.08 23.66
C ASN A 112 10.21 19.82 24.92
N ARG A 113 9.75 19.39 26.11
CA ARG A 113 10.20 19.98 27.39
C ARG A 113 11.71 19.83 27.58
N ARG A 114 12.25 18.63 27.33
CA ARG A 114 13.70 18.38 27.44
C ARG A 114 14.52 19.18 26.43
N SER A 115 14.01 19.33 25.20
CA SER A 115 14.65 20.15 24.16
C SER A 115 14.69 21.63 24.56
N SER A 116 13.60 22.16 25.15
CA SER A 116 13.56 23.54 25.64
C SER A 116 14.42 23.79 26.88
N GLU A 117 14.60 22.77 27.74
CA GLU A 117 15.48 22.83 28.90
C GLU A 117 16.97 22.78 28.51
N GLU A 118 17.32 22.05 27.44
CA GLU A 118 18.67 22.01 26.87
C GLU A 118 19.03 23.29 26.10
N GLU A 119 18.07 23.99 25.49
CA GLU A 119 18.29 25.28 24.82
C GLU A 119 18.37 26.46 25.79
N ALA A 120 17.91 26.30 27.04
CA ALA A 120 17.90 27.34 28.07
C ALA A 120 19.06 27.24 29.08
N ALA A 121 19.92 26.23 28.95
CA ALA A 121 21.10 25.98 29.78
C ALA A 121 22.40 26.36 29.05
#